data_AF-A0A9X4IR91-F1
#
_entry.id   AF-A0A9X4IR91-F1
#
_cell.length_a   1.000
_cell.length_b   1.000
_cell.length_c   1.000
_cell.angle_alpha   90.00
_cell.angle_beta   90.00
_cell.angle_gamma   90.00
#
_symmetry.space_group_name_H-M   'P 1'
#
loop_
_entity.id
_entity.type
_entity.pdbx_description
1 polymer ?
#
loop_
_entity_poly.entity_id
_entity_poly.type
_entity_poly.pdbx_seq_one_letter_code
_entity_poly.pdbx_strand_id
1 'polypeptide(L)'
;MQTIKPKTWLVIACFMVVIMRVIAQEVQDDSLLYKADDVTLTYQKAIYKNKVIYNANKELDRLQKEDSGITFDIFYTPLSLVGSILSYEKNTYAFPQGGYSVQNSYIQTINLKTQKPYSILGLVDETSLLNALKNDAYINTLKNIDLQKLKACKSVIKALKILNKPLHETNHFTLYSFAILNYNPQKNKVLIRLIRTKPRSTILTEYLQLGLEVIPRAIFNKKLESNNTFVLGTYRRGRLASQSFYN
;
A
#
# COMPACT_ATOMS: atom_id res chain seq x y z
N MET A 1 -0.56 -42.83 42.89
CA MET A 1 0.20 -41.98 41.95
C MET A 1 0.58 -42.82 40.74
N GLN A 2 -0.06 -42.60 39.58
CA GLN A 2 0.32 -43.29 38.35
C GLN A 2 1.53 -42.60 37.73
N THR A 3 2.67 -43.26 37.77
CA THR A 3 3.92 -42.82 37.14
C THR A 3 3.79 -42.94 35.62
N ILE A 4 3.67 -41.80 34.94
CA ILE A 4 3.65 -41.69 33.49
C ILE A 4 4.97 -42.28 32.95
N LYS A 5 4.87 -43.30 32.08
CA LYS A 5 6.04 -44.03 31.56
C LYS A 5 6.96 -43.10 30.76
N PRO A 6 8.28 -43.32 30.76
CA PRO A 6 9.25 -42.44 30.08
C PRO A 6 9.00 -42.31 28.56
N LYS A 7 8.36 -43.31 27.93
CA LYS A 7 8.01 -43.27 26.50
C LYS A 7 6.92 -42.22 26.16
N THR A 8 5.98 -41.95 27.07
CA THR A 8 4.93 -40.93 26.84
C THR A 8 5.47 -39.51 26.91
N TRP A 9 6.52 -39.25 27.72
CA TRP A 9 7.21 -37.97 27.75
C TRP A 9 7.95 -37.66 26.44
N LEU A 10 8.56 -38.68 25.84
CA LEU A 10 9.28 -38.52 24.57
C LEU A 10 8.32 -38.15 23.42
N VAL A 11 7.14 -38.77 23.36
CA VAL A 11 6.12 -38.47 22.34
C VAL A 11 5.57 -37.05 22.50
N ILE A 12 5.28 -36.63 23.74
CA ILE A 12 4.79 -35.28 24.03
C ILE A 12 5.87 -34.22 23.70
N ALA A 13 7.13 -34.48 24.04
CA ALA A 13 8.25 -33.61 23.71
C ALA A 13 8.45 -33.49 22.19
N CYS A 14 8.38 -34.58 21.44
CA CYS A 14 8.44 -34.56 19.98
C CYS A 14 7.26 -33.78 19.36
N PHE A 15 6.04 -33.95 19.88
CA PHE A 15 4.86 -33.23 19.40
C PHE A 15 4.97 -31.71 19.70
N MET A 16 5.49 -31.34 20.89
CA MET A 16 5.80 -29.95 21.22
C MET A 16 6.89 -29.35 20.35
N VAL A 17 7.95 -30.10 20.00
CA VAL A 17 9.01 -29.63 19.11
C VAL A 17 8.49 -29.43 17.69
N VAL A 18 7.58 -30.29 17.20
CA VAL A 18 6.92 -30.10 15.89
C VAL A 18 6.01 -28.88 15.91
N ILE A 19 5.19 -28.70 16.95
CA ILE A 19 4.35 -27.50 17.11
C ILE A 19 5.20 -26.24 17.23
N MET A 20 6.28 -26.26 18.04
CA MET A 20 7.20 -25.13 18.15
C MET A 20 7.95 -24.85 16.85
N ARG A 21 8.29 -25.86 16.04
CA ARG A 21 8.89 -25.65 14.71
C ARG A 21 7.90 -25.07 13.70
N VAL A 22 6.62 -25.47 13.75
CA VAL A 22 5.56 -24.88 12.94
C VAL A 22 5.27 -23.42 13.35
N ILE A 23 5.39 -23.10 14.65
CA ILE A 23 5.23 -21.72 15.16
C ILE A 23 6.51 -20.87 14.94
N ALA A 24 7.70 -21.48 14.95
CA ALA A 24 8.99 -20.80 14.78
C ALA A 24 9.42 -20.59 13.32
N GLN A 25 8.73 -21.20 12.34
CA GLN A 25 9.01 -20.99 10.91
C GLN A 25 8.55 -19.64 10.34
N GLU A 26 8.06 -18.70 11.17
CA GLU A 26 7.66 -17.35 10.74
C GLU A 26 8.41 -16.20 11.43
N VAL A 27 9.66 -16.40 11.84
CA VAL A 27 10.49 -15.29 12.33
C VAL A 27 11.84 -15.27 11.62
N GLN A 28 11.79 -15.07 10.31
CA GLN A 28 12.85 -14.29 9.67
C GLN A 28 12.58 -12.84 10.09
N ASP A 29 13.55 -12.17 10.70
CA ASP A 29 13.42 -10.87 11.36
C ASP A 29 13.06 -9.75 10.34
N ASP A 30 11.81 -9.78 9.94
CA ASP A 30 11.18 -8.88 9.00
C ASP A 30 10.72 -7.67 9.80
N SER A 31 11.70 -6.82 10.13
CA SER A 31 11.59 -5.57 10.90
C SER A 31 10.15 -5.14 11.15
N LEU A 32 9.61 -5.43 12.35
CA LEU A 32 8.24 -5.05 12.70
C LEU A 32 8.02 -3.56 12.40
N LEU A 33 7.08 -3.26 11.50
CA LEU A 33 6.78 -1.88 11.11
C LEU A 33 5.70 -1.31 12.00
N TYR A 34 4.58 -2.02 12.13
CA TYR A 34 3.44 -1.54 12.90
C TYR A 34 2.81 -2.67 13.70
N LYS A 35 2.43 -2.38 14.94
CA LYS A 35 1.60 -3.26 15.74
C LYS A 35 0.63 -2.44 16.58
N ALA A 36 -0.67 -2.63 16.38
CA ALA A 36 -1.71 -2.05 17.22
C ALA A 36 -2.95 -2.93 17.21
N ASP A 37 -3.48 -3.24 18.39
CA ASP A 37 -4.63 -4.13 18.61
C ASP A 37 -4.55 -5.42 17.78
N ASP A 38 -5.32 -5.45 16.69
CA ASP A 38 -5.50 -6.60 15.80
C ASP A 38 -4.62 -6.56 14.55
N VAL A 39 -3.80 -5.52 14.37
CA VAL A 39 -3.02 -5.27 13.15
C VAL A 39 -1.53 -5.49 13.43
N THR A 40 -0.88 -6.30 12.60
CA THR A 40 0.57 -6.42 12.55
C THR A 40 1.03 -6.26 11.11
N LEU A 41 1.96 -5.34 10.86
CA LEU A 41 2.54 -5.07 9.55
C LEU A 41 4.06 -5.18 9.59
N THR A 42 4.61 -5.84 8.59
CA THR A 42 6.04 -5.98 8.29
C THR A 42 6.25 -5.78 6.78
N TYR A 43 7.50 -5.85 6.29
CA TYR A 43 7.75 -5.73 4.85
C TYR A 43 7.31 -6.95 4.06
N GLN A 44 7.27 -8.13 4.67
CA GLN A 44 6.87 -9.39 4.03
C GLN A 44 5.45 -9.81 4.39
N LYS A 45 4.86 -9.34 5.50
CA LYS A 45 3.57 -9.83 5.96
C LYS A 45 2.69 -8.75 6.59
N ALA A 46 1.39 -8.83 6.34
CA ALA A 46 0.40 -8.09 7.08
C ALA A 46 -0.69 -9.02 7.59
N ILE A 47 -1.08 -8.84 8.85
CA ILE A 47 -2.13 -9.60 9.52
C ILE A 47 -3.13 -8.62 10.13
N TYR A 48 -4.41 -8.89 9.93
CA TYR A 48 -5.53 -8.22 10.59
C TYR A 48 -6.47 -9.26 11.20
N LYS A 49 -6.68 -9.26 12.53
CA LYS A 49 -7.57 -10.21 13.22
C LYS A 49 -7.30 -11.67 12.82
N ASN A 50 -6.03 -12.09 12.88
CA ASN A 50 -5.55 -13.42 12.45
C ASN A 50 -5.76 -13.75 10.96
N LYS A 51 -6.22 -12.80 10.14
CA LYS A 51 -6.31 -12.96 8.69
C LYS A 51 -5.10 -12.34 8.02
N VAL A 52 -4.44 -13.11 7.16
CA VAL A 52 -3.36 -12.62 6.32
C VAL A 52 -3.93 -11.66 5.27
N ILE A 53 -3.37 -10.45 5.21
CA ILE A 53 -3.69 -9.41 4.23
C ILE A 53 -2.76 -9.53 3.02
N TYR A 54 -1.46 -9.66 3.28
CA TYR A 54 -0.46 -10.02 2.29
C TYR A 54 0.64 -10.87 2.94
N ASN A 55 1.32 -11.68 2.12
CA ASN A 55 2.46 -12.50 2.51
C ASN A 55 3.39 -12.68 1.30
N ALA A 56 4.55 -12.04 1.35
CA ALA A 56 5.56 -12.04 0.29
C ALA A 56 6.12 -13.44 0.04
N ASN A 57 6.40 -14.22 1.09
CA ASN A 57 6.97 -15.55 0.96
C ASN A 57 5.98 -16.51 0.29
N LYS A 58 4.71 -16.47 0.70
CA LYS A 58 3.66 -17.28 0.06
C LYS A 58 3.48 -16.91 -1.42
N GLU A 59 3.60 -15.63 -1.75
CA GLU A 59 3.48 -15.17 -3.13
C GLU A 59 4.73 -15.50 -3.95
N LEU A 60 5.91 -15.40 -3.37
CA LEU A 60 7.18 -15.79 -3.96
C LEU A 60 7.17 -17.28 -4.31
N ASP A 61 6.77 -18.14 -3.37
CA ASP A 61 6.62 -19.59 -3.59
C ASP A 61 5.67 -19.91 -4.76
N ARG A 62 4.64 -19.10 -4.96
CA ARG A 62 3.70 -19.24 -6.07
C ARG A 62 4.37 -18.86 -7.39
N LEU A 63 4.99 -17.67 -7.47
CA LEU A 63 5.64 -17.20 -8.70
C LEU A 63 6.80 -18.12 -9.12
N GLN A 64 7.59 -18.60 -8.16
CA GLN A 64 8.74 -19.48 -8.44
C GLN A 64 8.31 -20.85 -8.98
N LYS A 65 7.08 -21.31 -8.66
CA LYS A 65 6.48 -22.52 -9.24
C LYS A 65 5.90 -22.29 -10.64
N GLU A 66 5.40 -21.09 -10.90
CA GLU A 66 4.84 -20.71 -12.20
C GLU A 66 5.92 -20.47 -13.25
N ASP A 67 7.07 -19.94 -12.85
CA ASP A 67 8.21 -19.70 -13.76
C ASP A 67 9.54 -20.05 -13.08
N SER A 68 10.10 -21.21 -13.45
CA SER A 68 11.39 -21.69 -12.92
C SER A 68 12.61 -21.03 -13.56
N GLY A 69 12.44 -20.29 -14.66
CA GLY A 69 13.50 -19.56 -15.36
C GLY A 69 13.75 -18.16 -14.82
N ILE A 70 12.93 -17.71 -13.86
CA ILE A 70 12.99 -16.37 -13.27
C ILE A 70 13.07 -16.51 -11.75
N THR A 71 14.06 -15.85 -11.13
CA THR A 71 14.07 -15.67 -9.68
C THR A 71 13.28 -14.41 -9.33
N PHE A 72 12.47 -14.44 -8.27
CA PHE A 72 11.69 -13.29 -7.85
C PHE A 72 12.10 -12.81 -6.46
N ASP A 73 11.95 -11.50 -6.21
CA ASP A 73 11.89 -10.93 -4.86
C ASP A 73 10.62 -10.10 -4.73
N ILE A 74 9.95 -10.21 -3.57
CA ILE A 74 8.72 -9.46 -3.28
C ILE A 74 8.84 -8.79 -1.92
N PHE A 75 8.46 -7.51 -1.86
CA PHE A 75 8.27 -6.82 -0.59
C PHE A 75 7.12 -5.82 -0.66
N TYR A 76 6.55 -5.55 0.49
CA TYR A 76 5.43 -4.65 0.69
C TYR A 76 5.85 -3.48 1.57
N THR A 77 5.56 -2.25 1.15
CA THR A 77 5.82 -1.06 1.94
C THR A 77 4.48 -0.48 2.41
N PRO A 78 4.10 -0.61 3.69
CA PRO A 78 2.95 0.10 4.23
C PRO A 78 3.12 1.62 4.05
N LEU A 79 2.11 2.26 3.47
CA LEU A 79 2.13 3.69 3.18
C LEU A 79 1.28 4.48 4.16
N SER A 80 0.09 4.03 4.50
CA SER A 80 -0.75 4.69 5.52
C SER A 80 -1.81 3.74 6.05
N LEU A 81 -2.13 3.84 7.33
CA LEU A 81 -3.26 3.17 7.96
C LEU A 81 -4.10 4.22 8.67
N VAL A 82 -5.38 4.35 8.30
CA VAL A 82 -6.36 5.17 9.05
C VAL A 82 -7.62 4.38 9.33
N GLY A 83 -7.87 4.11 10.61
CA GLY A 83 -8.93 3.20 11.03
C GLY A 83 -8.72 1.81 10.43
N SER A 84 -9.53 1.42 9.46
CA SER A 84 -9.39 0.14 8.74
C SER A 84 -8.95 0.29 7.29
N ILE A 85 -8.48 1.47 6.88
CA ILE A 85 -8.05 1.73 5.51
C ILE A 85 -6.54 1.68 5.45
N LEU A 86 -6.00 0.64 4.81
CA LEU A 86 -4.56 0.43 4.62
C LEU A 86 -4.19 0.73 3.17
N SER A 87 -3.23 1.59 2.97
CA SER A 87 -2.51 1.78 1.72
C SER A 87 -1.14 1.14 1.83
N TYR A 88 -0.73 0.39 0.82
CA TYR A 88 0.61 -0.18 0.73
C TYR A 88 1.08 -0.21 -0.72
N GLU A 89 2.40 -0.21 -0.89
CA GLU A 89 3.06 -0.48 -2.14
C GLU A 89 3.50 -1.94 -2.16
N LYS A 90 3.32 -2.65 -3.27
CA LYS A 90 3.99 -3.92 -3.51
C LYS A 90 5.04 -3.71 -4.58
N ASN A 91 6.25 -4.17 -4.29
CA ASN A 91 7.34 -4.27 -5.25
C ASN A 91 7.60 -5.73 -5.57
N THR A 92 7.83 -6.00 -6.84
CA THR A 92 8.25 -7.30 -7.36
C THR A 92 9.45 -7.08 -8.26
N TYR A 93 10.53 -7.77 -7.97
CA TYR A 93 11.72 -7.84 -8.81
C TYR A 93 11.73 -9.22 -9.45
N ALA A 94 11.92 -9.25 -10.77
CA ALA A 94 12.06 -10.46 -11.55
C ALA A 94 13.47 -10.49 -12.13
N PHE A 95 14.19 -11.59 -11.91
CA PHE A 95 15.57 -11.82 -12.36
C PHE A 95 15.58 -13.00 -13.33
N PRO A 96 15.32 -12.76 -14.63
CA PRO A 96 15.40 -13.81 -15.64
C PRO A 96 16.85 -14.27 -15.83
N GLN A 97 17.05 -15.58 -16.04
CA GLN A 97 18.38 -16.13 -16.31
C GLN A 97 18.99 -15.48 -17.57
N GLY A 98 20.15 -14.83 -17.40
CA GLY A 98 20.88 -14.17 -18.49
C GLY A 98 20.29 -12.84 -18.97
N GLY A 99 19.29 -12.30 -18.27
CA GLY A 99 18.64 -11.02 -18.61
C GLY A 99 18.83 -9.93 -17.55
N TYR A 100 18.30 -8.75 -17.84
CA TYR A 100 18.23 -7.65 -16.88
C TYR A 100 17.08 -7.86 -15.90
N SER A 101 17.29 -7.47 -14.63
CA SER A 101 16.22 -7.48 -13.64
C SER A 101 15.11 -6.51 -14.03
N VAL A 102 13.86 -6.94 -13.86
CA VAL A 102 12.66 -6.12 -14.10
C VAL A 102 12.01 -5.79 -12.77
N GLN A 103 11.84 -4.50 -12.48
CA GLN A 103 11.07 -4.04 -11.33
C GLN A 103 9.64 -3.71 -11.74
N ASN A 104 8.66 -4.30 -11.05
CA ASN A 104 7.27 -3.87 -11.09
C ASN A 104 6.87 -3.37 -9.70
N SER A 105 6.25 -2.19 -9.65
CA SER A 105 5.68 -1.66 -8.43
C SER A 105 4.27 -1.17 -8.69
N TYR A 106 3.38 -1.46 -7.74
CA TYR A 106 2.03 -0.91 -7.73
C TYR A 106 1.60 -0.55 -6.32
N ILE A 107 0.68 0.39 -6.22
CA ILE A 107 0.14 0.87 -4.96
C ILE A 107 -1.33 0.51 -4.90
N GLN A 108 -1.76 0.07 -3.73
CA GLN A 108 -3.12 -0.35 -3.50
C GLN A 108 -3.60 0.12 -2.13
N THR A 109 -4.85 0.59 -2.12
CA THR A 109 -5.58 0.93 -0.90
C THR A 109 -6.73 -0.06 -0.70
N ILE A 110 -6.81 -0.64 0.48
CA ILE A 110 -7.82 -1.64 0.85
C ILE A 110 -8.50 -1.29 2.17
N ASN A 111 -9.68 -1.85 2.39
CA ASN A 111 -10.30 -1.90 3.70
C ASN A 111 -9.95 -3.24 4.38
N LEU A 112 -9.20 -3.20 5.48
CA LEU A 112 -8.75 -4.38 6.24
C LEU A 112 -9.91 -5.29 6.70
N LYS A 113 -11.09 -4.72 6.97
CA LYS A 113 -12.26 -5.50 7.41
C LYS A 113 -12.85 -6.34 6.29
N THR A 114 -12.92 -5.78 5.07
CA THR A 114 -13.57 -6.42 3.93
C THR A 114 -12.59 -7.05 2.95
N GLN A 115 -11.31 -6.71 3.05
CA GLN A 115 -10.23 -7.03 2.12
C GLN A 115 -10.48 -6.61 0.66
N LYS A 116 -11.42 -5.67 0.46
CA LYS A 116 -11.73 -5.13 -0.88
C LYS A 116 -10.96 -3.84 -1.14
N PRO A 117 -10.66 -3.52 -2.41
CA PRO A 117 -10.15 -2.21 -2.80
C PRO A 117 -11.02 -1.09 -2.23
N TYR A 118 -10.39 -0.07 -1.68
CA TYR A 118 -11.07 1.06 -1.08
C TYR A 118 -10.81 2.31 -1.92
N SER A 119 -11.89 2.89 -2.45
CA SER A 119 -11.82 4.08 -3.28
C SER A 119 -11.61 5.34 -2.44
N ILE A 120 -10.82 6.27 -2.96
CA ILE A 120 -10.63 7.59 -2.35
C ILE A 120 -11.94 8.37 -2.21
N LEU A 121 -12.93 8.11 -3.08
CA LEU A 121 -14.28 8.70 -2.97
C LEU A 121 -15.09 8.15 -1.78
N GLY A 122 -14.62 7.06 -1.16
CA GLY A 122 -15.10 6.61 0.14
C GLY A 122 -14.59 7.47 1.30
N LEU A 123 -13.46 8.15 1.11
CA LEU A 123 -12.75 8.93 2.13
C LEU A 123 -13.05 10.43 2.04
N VAL A 124 -13.05 10.98 0.83
CA VAL A 124 -13.10 12.44 0.59
C VAL A 124 -14.40 12.85 -0.08
N ASP A 125 -14.80 14.10 0.13
CA ASP A 125 -15.86 14.72 -0.65
C ASP A 125 -15.43 14.84 -2.12
N GLU A 126 -16.26 14.37 -3.04
CA GLU A 126 -15.92 14.34 -4.47
C GLU A 126 -15.75 15.75 -5.03
N THR A 127 -16.59 16.69 -4.61
CA THR A 127 -16.51 18.09 -5.05
C THR A 127 -15.20 18.71 -4.59
N SER A 128 -14.80 18.49 -3.35
CA SER A 128 -13.51 18.94 -2.83
C SER A 128 -12.32 18.33 -3.58
N LEU A 129 -12.35 17.02 -3.88
CA LEU A 129 -11.28 16.37 -4.63
C LEU A 129 -11.19 16.88 -6.06
N LEU A 130 -12.34 17.03 -6.73
CA LEU A 130 -12.42 17.58 -8.07
C LEU A 130 -11.87 19.01 -8.13
N ASN A 131 -12.23 19.85 -7.14
CA ASN A 131 -11.70 21.20 -7.03
C ASN A 131 -10.20 21.22 -6.78
N ALA A 132 -9.66 20.32 -5.94
CA ALA A 132 -8.22 20.22 -5.73
C ALA A 132 -7.49 19.83 -7.03
N LEU A 133 -7.99 18.84 -7.77
CA LEU A 133 -7.39 18.43 -9.06
C LEU A 133 -7.39 19.54 -10.11
N LYS A 134 -8.46 20.35 -10.18
CA LYS A 134 -8.57 21.45 -11.16
C LYS A 134 -7.64 22.62 -10.85
N ASN A 135 -7.34 22.84 -9.58
CA ASN A 135 -6.59 24.00 -9.11
C ASN A 135 -5.15 23.66 -8.69
N ASP A 136 -4.74 22.39 -8.82
CA ASP A 136 -3.38 21.98 -8.51
C ASP A 136 -2.36 22.68 -9.43
N ALA A 137 -1.37 23.34 -8.81
CA ALA A 137 -0.40 24.14 -9.52
C ALA A 137 0.44 23.29 -10.49
N TYR A 138 0.84 22.08 -10.07
CA TYR A 138 1.64 21.20 -10.91
C TYR A 138 0.83 20.70 -12.12
N ILE A 139 -0.41 20.26 -11.92
CA ILE A 139 -1.30 19.85 -13.02
C ILE A 139 -1.45 20.98 -14.04
N ASN A 140 -1.58 22.22 -13.59
CA ASN A 140 -1.71 23.39 -14.45
C ASN A 140 -0.42 23.72 -15.26
N THR A 141 0.71 23.09 -14.97
CA THR A 141 1.96 23.23 -15.75
C THR A 141 2.19 22.11 -16.77
N LEU A 142 1.35 21.06 -16.79
CA LEU A 142 1.56 19.88 -17.65
C LEU A 142 1.24 20.18 -19.12
N LYS A 143 2.25 20.05 -19.99
CA LYS A 143 2.19 20.47 -21.41
C LYS A 143 1.33 19.61 -22.35
N ASN A 144 0.79 18.48 -21.89
CA ASN A 144 0.02 17.53 -22.72
C ASN A 144 -1.35 17.17 -22.13
N ILE A 145 -1.90 18.06 -21.30
CA ILE A 145 -3.20 17.89 -20.67
C ILE A 145 -4.15 18.95 -21.22
N ASP A 146 -5.37 18.53 -21.56
CA ASP A 146 -6.44 19.44 -21.96
C ASP A 146 -7.01 20.13 -20.70
N LEU A 147 -6.36 21.22 -20.28
CA LEU A 147 -6.73 21.97 -19.07
C LEU A 147 -8.14 22.57 -19.17
N GLN A 148 -8.61 22.92 -20.37
CA GLN A 148 -9.97 23.40 -20.56
C GLN A 148 -10.99 22.31 -20.27
N LYS A 149 -10.79 21.09 -20.80
CA LYS A 149 -11.63 19.93 -20.45
C LYS A 149 -11.53 19.57 -18.98
N LEU A 150 -10.34 19.67 -18.38
CA LEU A 150 -10.16 19.41 -16.95
C LEU A 150 -10.98 20.40 -16.11
N LYS A 151 -10.91 21.70 -16.41
CA LYS A 151 -11.69 22.72 -15.68
C LYS A 151 -13.21 22.51 -15.82
N ALA A 152 -13.66 22.08 -17.00
CA ALA A 152 -15.08 21.86 -17.29
C ALA A 152 -15.66 20.53 -16.76
N CYS A 153 -14.82 19.56 -16.34
CA CYS A 153 -15.32 18.26 -15.95
C CYS A 153 -16.15 18.29 -14.64
N LYS A 154 -17.12 17.38 -14.52
CA LYS A 154 -18.10 17.35 -13.41
C LYS A 154 -17.90 16.17 -12.44
N SER A 155 -16.89 15.33 -12.65
CA SER A 155 -16.62 14.19 -11.78
C SER A 155 -15.14 13.87 -11.73
N VAL A 156 -14.71 13.26 -10.62
CA VAL A 156 -13.30 12.88 -10.41
C VAL A 156 -12.86 11.84 -11.43
N ILE A 157 -13.72 10.87 -11.78
CA ILE A 157 -13.39 9.86 -12.79
C ILE A 157 -13.05 10.49 -14.14
N LYS A 158 -13.82 11.51 -14.56
CA LYS A 158 -13.54 12.24 -15.81
C LYS A 158 -12.25 13.05 -15.71
N ALA A 159 -12.00 13.69 -14.56
CA ALA A 159 -10.74 14.38 -14.30
C ALA A 159 -9.55 13.43 -14.44
N LEU A 160 -9.59 12.27 -13.77
CA LEU A 160 -8.52 11.26 -13.85
C LEU A 160 -8.32 10.74 -15.28
N LYS A 161 -9.39 10.51 -16.06
CA LYS A 161 -9.26 10.14 -17.48
C LYS A 161 -8.51 11.18 -18.30
N ILE A 162 -8.75 12.47 -18.04
CA ILE A 162 -8.04 13.56 -18.72
C ILE A 162 -6.57 13.58 -18.30
N LEU A 163 -6.29 13.45 -17.00
CA LEU A 163 -4.92 13.39 -16.47
C LEU A 163 -4.14 12.17 -16.95
N ASN A 164 -4.83 11.05 -17.19
CA ASN A 164 -4.26 9.79 -17.66
C ASN A 164 -4.10 9.71 -19.18
N LYS A 165 -4.75 10.58 -19.96
CA LYS A 165 -4.66 10.56 -21.43
C LYS A 165 -3.23 10.59 -21.98
N PRO A 166 -2.29 11.41 -21.47
CA PRO A 166 -0.91 11.40 -21.94
C PRO A 166 -0.07 10.24 -21.37
N LEU A 167 -0.66 9.36 -20.55
CA LEU A 167 0.03 8.33 -19.81
C LEU A 167 -0.24 6.94 -20.40
N HIS A 168 0.80 6.10 -20.42
CA HIS A 168 0.65 4.67 -20.68
C HIS A 168 -0.30 4.02 -19.67
N GLU A 169 -1.05 2.99 -20.07
CA GLU A 169 -2.13 2.39 -19.26
C GLU A 169 -1.67 1.90 -17.89
N THR A 170 -0.47 1.32 -17.82
CA THR A 170 0.16 0.85 -16.57
C THR A 170 0.56 1.97 -15.60
N ASN A 171 0.45 3.23 -16.02
CA ASN A 171 0.93 4.42 -15.33
C ASN A 171 -0.22 5.36 -14.92
N HIS A 172 -1.45 4.87 -14.93
CA HIS A 172 -2.64 5.68 -14.66
C HIS A 172 -2.82 5.96 -13.17
N PHE A 173 -3.26 7.18 -12.85
CA PHE A 173 -3.85 7.45 -11.55
C PHE A 173 -5.18 6.71 -11.42
N THR A 174 -5.40 6.06 -10.29
CA THR A 174 -6.64 5.34 -10.00
C THR A 174 -7.25 5.83 -8.68
N LEU A 175 -8.53 5.54 -8.49
CA LEU A 175 -9.22 5.83 -7.22
C LEU A 175 -8.73 4.96 -6.06
N TYR A 176 -7.94 3.92 -6.34
CA TYR A 176 -7.51 2.90 -5.38
C TYR A 176 -6.01 2.96 -5.08
N SER A 177 -5.31 3.95 -5.62
CA SER A 177 -3.86 4.11 -5.48
C SER A 177 -3.55 5.45 -4.85
N PHE A 178 -3.72 5.51 -3.52
CA PHE A 178 -3.50 6.72 -2.75
C PHE A 178 -3.00 6.43 -1.34
N ALA A 179 -2.33 7.39 -0.71
CA ALA A 179 -1.97 7.33 0.70
C ALA A 179 -2.49 8.57 1.43
N ILE A 180 -2.78 8.42 2.72
CA ILE A 180 -3.14 9.54 3.60
C ILE A 180 -1.84 10.05 4.23
N LEU A 181 -1.58 11.35 4.09
CA LEU A 181 -0.35 11.99 4.58
C LEU A 181 -0.57 12.66 5.94
N ASN A 182 -1.69 13.35 6.11
CA ASN A 182 -1.99 14.08 7.34
C ASN A 182 -3.48 14.43 7.42
N TYR A 183 -3.96 14.74 8.61
CA TYR A 183 -5.26 15.35 8.86
C TYR A 183 -5.11 16.61 9.72
N ASN A 184 -5.63 17.73 9.22
CA ASN A 184 -5.74 18.98 9.97
C ASN A 184 -7.18 19.11 10.50
N PRO A 185 -7.42 18.87 11.81
CA PRO A 185 -8.75 18.94 12.39
C PRO A 185 -9.29 20.38 12.43
N GLN A 186 -8.44 21.39 12.65
CA GLN A 186 -8.85 22.79 12.73
C GLN A 186 -9.45 23.30 11.42
N LYS A 187 -8.90 22.85 10.28
CA LYS A 187 -9.38 23.21 8.94
C LYS A 187 -10.37 22.19 8.37
N ASN A 188 -10.57 21.06 9.04
CA ASN A 188 -11.25 19.88 8.51
C ASN A 188 -10.72 19.49 7.11
N LYS A 189 -9.39 19.33 7.01
CA LYS A 189 -8.70 19.02 5.75
C LYS A 189 -7.84 17.79 5.91
N VAL A 190 -7.96 16.86 4.98
CA VAL A 190 -7.06 15.71 4.85
C VAL A 190 -6.09 15.97 3.70
N LEU A 191 -4.81 15.78 3.97
CA LEU A 191 -3.78 15.77 2.95
C LEU A 191 -3.64 14.34 2.45
N ILE A 192 -3.98 14.14 1.18
CA ILE A 192 -3.87 12.86 0.49
C ILE A 192 -2.77 12.93 -0.57
N ARG A 193 -2.28 11.78 -0.96
CA ARG A 193 -1.38 11.63 -2.09
C ARG A 193 -1.94 10.63 -3.07
N LEU A 194 -2.29 11.07 -4.27
CA LEU A 194 -2.48 10.14 -5.38
C LEU A 194 -1.09 9.71 -5.85
N ILE A 195 -0.86 8.41 -5.93
CA ILE A 195 0.44 7.87 -6.30
C ILE A 195 0.24 6.93 -7.46
N ARG A 196 1.12 7.01 -8.45
CA ARG A 196 1.27 5.99 -9.48
C ARG A 196 2.73 5.73 -9.77
N THR A 197 3.01 4.57 -10.30
CA THR A 197 4.35 4.17 -10.72
C THR A 197 4.56 4.50 -12.20
N LYS A 198 5.83 4.67 -12.57
CA LYS A 198 6.30 4.88 -13.94
C LYS A 198 7.56 4.03 -14.09
N PRO A 199 7.61 3.09 -15.03
CA PRO A 199 8.90 2.53 -15.43
C PRO A 199 9.75 3.67 -16.00
N ARG A 200 10.90 3.94 -15.38
CA ARG A 200 11.93 4.86 -15.91
C ARG A 200 12.89 4.10 -16.81
N SER A 201 13.20 2.87 -16.44
CA SER A 201 13.99 1.89 -17.21
C SER A 201 13.57 0.47 -16.75
N THR A 202 14.13 -0.58 -17.35
CA THR A 202 13.93 -1.97 -16.90
C THR A 202 14.19 -2.17 -15.41
N ILE A 203 15.14 -1.40 -14.85
CA ILE A 203 15.65 -1.54 -13.49
C ILE A 203 15.12 -0.50 -12.49
N LEU A 204 14.48 0.58 -12.95
CA LEU A 204 14.09 1.70 -12.07
C LEU A 204 12.63 2.09 -12.26
N THR A 205 11.87 2.04 -11.16
CA THR A 205 10.56 2.69 -11.05
C THR A 205 10.68 4.12 -10.52
N GLU A 206 10.08 5.07 -11.24
CA GLU A 206 9.76 6.42 -10.77
C GLU A 206 8.32 6.49 -10.26
N TYR A 207 8.02 7.44 -9.39
CA TYR A 207 6.65 7.69 -8.93
C TYR A 207 6.21 9.06 -9.41
N LEU A 208 4.99 9.13 -9.93
CA LEU A 208 4.30 10.40 -10.06
C LEU A 208 3.33 10.53 -8.88
N GLN A 209 3.41 11.66 -8.19
CA GLN A 209 2.67 11.91 -6.96
C GLN A 209 1.93 13.24 -7.09
N LEU A 210 0.67 13.28 -6.65
CA LEU A 210 -0.12 14.50 -6.54
C LEU A 210 -0.55 14.64 -5.08
N GLY A 211 -0.01 15.65 -4.40
CA GLY A 211 -0.42 15.99 -3.03
C GLY A 211 -1.64 16.90 -3.09
N LEU A 212 -2.77 16.45 -2.54
CA LEU A 212 -4.03 17.20 -2.61
C LEU A 212 -4.57 17.43 -1.20
N GLU A 213 -4.90 18.68 -0.89
CA GLU A 213 -5.60 19.03 0.33
C GLU A 213 -7.11 19.05 0.07
N VAL A 214 -7.86 18.18 0.74
CA VAL A 214 -9.28 17.94 0.44
C VAL A 214 -10.11 17.82 1.71
N ILE A 215 -11.42 18.01 1.59
CA ILE A 215 -12.37 17.84 2.68
C ILE A 215 -12.73 16.35 2.79
N PRO A 216 -12.55 15.71 3.96
CA PRO A 216 -13.02 14.36 4.19
C PRO A 216 -14.54 14.28 4.22
N ARG A 217 -15.11 13.11 3.89
CA ARG A 217 -16.55 12.87 4.07
C ARG A 217 -16.87 12.83 5.56
N ALA A 218 -18.02 13.37 5.95
CA ALA A 218 -18.46 13.40 7.35
C ALA A 218 -18.36 12.02 8.06
N ILE A 219 -18.71 10.94 7.35
CA ILE A 219 -18.63 9.56 7.87
C ILE A 219 -17.19 9.06 8.13
N PHE A 220 -16.20 9.71 7.52
CA PHE A 220 -14.79 9.35 7.62
C PHE A 220 -14.03 10.24 8.60
N ASN A 221 -14.53 11.44 8.91
CA ASN A 221 -13.92 12.36 9.90
C ASN A 221 -13.61 11.66 11.23
N LYS A 222 -14.60 10.95 11.78
CA LYS A 222 -14.44 10.22 13.05
C LYS A 222 -13.32 9.16 13.02
N LYS A 223 -12.95 8.65 11.84
CA LYS A 223 -11.86 7.68 11.69
C LYS A 223 -10.50 8.36 11.60
N LEU A 224 -10.44 9.57 11.04
CA LEU A 224 -9.23 10.40 10.99
C LEU A 224 -8.81 10.88 12.38
N GLU A 225 -9.76 10.98 13.30
CA GLU A 225 -9.54 11.36 14.71
C GLU A 225 -9.17 10.16 15.62
N SER A 226 -9.12 8.93 15.08
CA SER A 226 -8.88 7.72 15.89
C SER A 226 -7.39 7.42 16.11
N ASN A 227 -7.04 6.80 17.25
CA ASN A 227 -5.65 6.57 17.67
C ASN A 227 -4.88 5.47 16.91
N ASN A 228 -5.55 4.65 16.09
CA ASN A 228 -4.91 3.58 15.31
C ASN A 228 -4.53 4.08 13.92
N THR A 229 -3.60 5.02 13.88
CA THR A 229 -3.19 5.69 12.64
C THR A 229 -1.69 5.76 12.49
N PHE A 230 -1.19 5.40 11.31
CA PHE A 230 0.07 5.94 10.82
C PHE A 230 -0.13 6.46 9.40
N VAL A 231 0.66 7.46 9.02
CA VAL A 231 0.56 8.14 7.74
C VAL A 231 1.86 7.96 6.96
N LEU A 232 1.85 8.30 5.67
CA LEU A 232 3.06 8.17 4.86
C LEU A 232 4.19 9.01 5.45
N GLY A 233 5.36 8.38 5.63
CA GLY A 233 6.50 8.99 6.29
C GLY A 233 6.68 8.58 7.77
N THR A 234 5.75 7.84 8.37
CA THR A 234 5.94 7.29 9.73
C THR A 234 7.12 6.31 9.80
N TYR A 235 7.39 5.54 8.73
CA TYR A 235 8.54 4.63 8.68
C TYR A 235 9.64 5.20 7.80
N ARG A 236 10.87 5.29 8.34
CA ARG A 236 12.06 5.83 7.64
C ARG A 236 12.53 4.97 6.46
N ARG A 237 12.09 3.72 6.37
CA ARG A 237 12.50 2.77 5.32
C ARG A 237 11.37 2.60 4.31
N GLY A 238 11.68 2.87 3.04
CA GLY A 238 10.74 2.83 1.91
C GLY A 238 10.95 4.05 1.00
N ARG A 239 11.11 3.83 -0.30
CA ARG A 239 11.43 4.90 -1.29
C ARG A 239 10.42 6.06 -1.29
N LEU A 240 9.16 5.79 -0.94
CA LEU A 240 8.09 6.79 -0.84
C LEU A 240 8.14 7.63 0.44
N ALA A 241 8.80 7.17 1.50
CA ALA A 241 8.98 7.92 2.74
C ALA A 241 10.15 8.93 2.67
N SER A 242 11.09 8.73 1.74
CA SER A 242 12.28 9.57 1.56
C SER A 242 12.13 10.69 0.52
N GLN A 243 11.00 10.78 -0.19
CA GLN A 243 10.79 11.82 -1.21
C GLN A 243 10.10 13.04 -0.59
N SER A 244 10.85 14.14 -0.51
CA SER A 244 10.35 15.43 -0.04
C SER A 244 9.23 15.95 -0.94
N PHE A 245 8.33 16.72 -0.34
CA PHE A 245 7.38 17.56 -1.03
C PHE A 245 8.12 18.51 -1.98
N TYR A 246 7.46 18.88 -3.08
CA TYR A 246 7.81 19.97 -4.02
C TYR A 246 9.09 20.73 -3.64
N ASN A 247 10.15 20.59 -4.44
CA ASN A 247 11.15 21.66 -4.55
C ASN A 247 10.50 22.85 -5.25
#